data_AF-X6CBV8-F1
#
_entry.id   AF-X6CBV8-F1
#
_cell.length_a   1.000
_cell.length_b   1.000
_cell.length_c   1.000
_cell.angle_alpha   90.00
_cell.angle_beta   90.00
_cell.angle_gamma   90.00
#
_symmetry.space_group_name_H-M   'P 1'
#
loop_
_entity.id
_entity.type
_entity.pdbx_description
1 polymer ?
#
loop_
_entity_poly.entity_id
_entity_poly.type
_entity_poly.pdbx_seq_one_letter_code
_entity_poly.pdbx_strand_id
1 'polypeptide(L)'
;MRIDKAGALKKTAMGLLGLVVAMAAGCGSIDYQKLTTGQLSGSLFVMWVGEGNSSGDGNFLFVPDPRDPLIFHRSDPSAPGSTIQPGLMYTDGGSIPKIAQVFKGLSPWGYAPAYMIHDWVFIAHHCIVDGSSENRFDQVRGVEFDDSAAILGEAIKALIKARQVAPDDVAPSAITAAVGSVIARNLWDQKGACKSLQVSAKDIAAAEAAIPGSTSKARNLRAFQVPETIAPAIPQAKPAKIVARVTF
;
A
#
# COMPACT_ATOMS: atom_id res chain seq x y z
N MET A 1 -53.16 -19.61 55.48
CA MET A 1 -53.26 -18.13 55.63
C MET A 1 -51.85 -17.57 55.68
N ARG A 2 -51.61 -16.45 54.97
CA ARG A 2 -50.33 -15.90 54.41
C ARG A 2 -49.82 -16.68 53.19
N ILE A 3 -50.18 -16.33 51.95
CA ILE A 3 -49.92 -15.13 51.10
C ILE A 3 -48.47 -15.07 50.63
N ASP A 4 -48.29 -15.41 49.35
CA ASP A 4 -47.14 -15.08 48.50
C ASP A 4 -47.02 -13.55 48.32
N LYS A 5 -45.79 -13.01 48.30
CA LYS A 5 -45.31 -12.04 47.29
C LYS A 5 -43.90 -11.49 47.58
N ALA A 6 -43.08 -11.57 46.53
CA ALA A 6 -42.31 -10.48 45.94
C ALA A 6 -41.17 -9.81 46.72
N GLY A 7 -40.02 -9.66 46.03
CA GLY A 7 -39.06 -8.61 46.37
C GLY A 7 -37.63 -8.83 45.88
N ALA A 8 -37.42 -9.05 44.58
CA ALA A 8 -36.08 -8.87 44.00
C ALA A 8 -35.75 -7.35 44.01
N LEU A 9 -34.82 -6.95 44.87
CA LEU A 9 -34.34 -5.58 44.99
C LEU A 9 -33.30 -5.25 43.90
N LYS A 10 -33.35 -3.99 43.47
CA LYS A 10 -32.68 -3.36 42.33
C LYS A 10 -31.21 -2.95 42.56
N LYS A 11 -30.43 -3.05 41.47
CA LYS A 11 -29.45 -2.10 40.86
C LYS A 11 -28.37 -1.42 41.73
N THR A 12 -27.09 -1.57 41.31
CA THR A 12 -26.14 -0.53 40.83
C THR A 12 -24.77 -1.21 40.57
N ALA A 13 -24.28 -1.31 39.33
CA ALA A 13 -23.42 -0.37 38.59
C ALA A 13 -21.91 -0.47 38.92
N MET A 14 -21.11 -0.53 37.84
CA MET A 14 -19.69 -0.14 37.70
C MET A 14 -18.58 -1.11 38.16
N GLY A 15 -17.61 -1.39 37.27
CA GLY A 15 -16.29 -1.88 37.71
C GLY A 15 -15.37 -2.57 36.69
N LEU A 16 -15.03 -1.88 35.59
CA LEU A 16 -13.84 -2.01 34.72
C LEU A 16 -13.29 -3.40 34.30
N LEU A 17 -13.41 -3.66 33.01
CA LEU A 17 -12.50 -4.47 32.19
C LEU A 17 -11.14 -3.74 32.07
N GLY A 18 -10.08 -4.30 32.65
CA GLY A 18 -8.71 -3.81 32.46
C GLY A 18 -8.00 -4.57 31.34
N LEU A 19 -8.17 -4.14 30.09
CA LEU A 19 -7.32 -4.62 28.99
C LEU A 19 -5.98 -3.86 29.06
N VAL A 20 -4.97 -4.51 29.61
CA VAL A 20 -3.59 -3.99 29.63
C VAL A 20 -3.05 -4.03 28.21
N VAL A 21 -3.03 -2.88 27.54
CA VAL A 21 -2.25 -2.67 26.32
C VAL A 21 -0.78 -2.62 26.74
N ALA A 22 -0.06 -3.72 26.55
CA ALA A 22 1.38 -3.74 26.69
C ALA A 22 1.99 -2.93 25.52
N MET A 23 2.23 -1.63 25.77
CA MET A 23 3.06 -0.82 24.88
C MET A 23 4.52 -1.27 25.05
N ALA A 24 4.95 -2.20 24.20
CA ALA A 24 6.36 -2.44 24.00
C ALA A 24 6.94 -1.21 23.27
N ALA A 25 7.53 -0.30 24.03
CA ALA A 25 8.37 0.77 23.51
C ALA A 25 9.63 0.14 22.91
N GLY A 26 9.57 -0.19 21.62
CA GLY A 26 10.76 -0.51 20.83
C GLY A 26 11.60 0.76 20.68
N CYS A 27 12.87 0.70 21.05
CA CYS A 27 13.83 1.77 20.77
C CYS A 27 13.96 1.95 19.25
N GLY A 28 13.37 3.03 18.74
CA GLY A 28 13.30 3.35 17.31
C GLY A 28 11.92 3.87 16.91
N SER A 29 11.27 4.71 17.72
CA SER A 29 10.03 5.35 17.28
C SER A 29 10.38 6.43 16.26
N ILE A 30 10.02 6.22 15.00
CA ILE A 30 10.06 7.29 13.98
C ILE A 30 9.16 8.43 14.46
N ASP A 31 9.77 9.59 14.73
CA ASP A 31 9.06 10.79 15.15
C ASP A 31 8.44 11.46 13.92
N TYR A 32 7.19 11.08 13.63
CA TYR A 32 6.43 11.61 12.49
C TYR A 32 6.48 13.14 12.41
N GLN A 33 6.45 13.84 13.55
CA GLN A 33 6.42 15.31 13.56
C GLN A 33 7.71 15.90 13.00
N LYS A 34 8.85 15.24 13.22
CA LYS A 34 10.18 15.68 12.73
C LYS A 34 10.46 15.32 11.28
N LEU A 35 9.67 14.42 10.68
CA LEU A 35 9.84 14.07 9.27
C LEU A 35 9.67 15.30 8.37
N THR A 36 10.40 15.34 7.27
CA THR A 36 10.22 16.35 6.23
C THR A 36 8.96 16.03 5.41
N THR A 37 8.58 16.92 4.49
CA THR A 37 7.42 16.70 3.62
C THR A 37 7.91 16.33 2.22
N GLY A 38 7.67 15.09 1.82
CA GLY A 38 8.00 14.64 0.48
C GLY A 38 7.11 15.28 -0.59
N GLN A 39 7.24 14.80 -1.83
CA GLN A 39 6.45 15.24 -2.97
C GLN A 39 5.93 14.02 -3.71
N LEU A 40 4.65 14.05 -4.08
CA LEU A 40 4.00 13.05 -4.92
C LEU A 40 3.61 13.73 -6.23
N SER A 41 3.78 13.02 -7.33
CA SER A 41 3.34 13.46 -8.65
C SER A 41 2.83 12.29 -9.48
N GLY A 42 2.09 12.63 -10.52
CA GLY A 42 1.63 11.70 -11.53
C GLY A 42 0.38 10.96 -11.11
N SER A 43 0.23 9.73 -11.58
CA SER A 43 -1.01 8.99 -11.42
C SER A 43 -0.84 7.48 -11.41
N LEU A 44 -1.88 6.82 -10.91
CA LEU A 44 -1.95 5.38 -10.79
C LEU A 44 -3.35 4.87 -11.05
N PHE A 45 -3.42 3.57 -11.34
CA PHE A 45 -4.65 2.83 -11.45
C PHE A 45 -4.69 1.70 -10.43
N VAL A 46 -5.87 1.46 -9.88
CA VAL A 46 -6.16 0.27 -9.07
C VAL A 46 -7.12 -0.61 -9.83
N MET A 47 -6.73 -1.85 -10.02
CA MET A 47 -7.52 -2.84 -10.75
C MET A 47 -7.91 -3.97 -9.80
N TRP A 48 -9.18 -4.38 -9.86
CA TRP A 48 -9.64 -5.58 -9.16
C TRP A 48 -9.32 -6.80 -10.03
N VAL A 49 -8.62 -7.78 -9.45
CA VAL A 49 -8.14 -8.99 -10.17
C VAL A 49 -8.74 -10.29 -9.66
N GLY A 50 -9.53 -10.25 -8.59
CA GLY A 50 -10.28 -11.40 -8.09
C GLY A 50 -10.79 -11.19 -6.67
N GLU A 51 -11.54 -12.16 -6.15
CA GLU A 51 -12.02 -12.18 -4.77
C GLU A 51 -10.83 -12.35 -3.79
N GLY A 52 -10.92 -11.70 -2.63
CA GLY A 52 -9.92 -11.80 -1.55
C GLY A 52 -10.08 -13.06 -0.70
N ASN A 53 -9.29 -13.18 0.36
CA ASN A 53 -9.45 -14.22 1.39
C ASN A 53 -10.19 -13.66 2.62
N SER A 54 -10.15 -14.35 3.77
CA SER A 54 -10.83 -13.93 5.01
C SER A 54 -10.48 -12.52 5.53
N SER A 55 -9.44 -11.89 4.98
CA SER A 55 -8.97 -10.56 5.36
C SER A 55 -9.50 -9.42 4.47
N GLY A 56 -10.25 -9.67 3.38
CA GLY A 56 -10.77 -8.59 2.52
C GLY A 56 -11.67 -9.01 1.35
N ASP A 57 -12.35 -8.04 0.73
CA ASP A 57 -13.38 -8.25 -0.32
C ASP A 57 -12.80 -8.46 -1.74
N GLY A 58 -11.48 -8.37 -1.93
CA GLY A 58 -10.85 -8.46 -3.25
C GLY A 58 -9.31 -8.50 -3.20
N ASN A 59 -8.70 -9.06 -4.24
CA ASN A 59 -7.30 -8.89 -4.58
C ASN A 59 -7.16 -7.71 -5.54
N PHE A 60 -6.26 -6.79 -5.24
CA PHE A 60 -6.05 -5.59 -6.03
C PHE A 60 -4.66 -5.58 -6.68
N LEU A 61 -4.61 -4.96 -7.84
CA LEU A 61 -3.39 -4.74 -8.60
C LEU A 61 -3.17 -3.24 -8.73
N PHE A 62 -2.03 -2.78 -8.22
CA PHE A 62 -1.52 -1.46 -8.52
C PHE A 62 -0.93 -1.48 -9.93
N VAL A 63 -1.39 -0.57 -10.78
CA VAL A 63 -0.97 -0.47 -12.18
C VAL A 63 -0.43 0.95 -12.44
N PRO A 64 0.87 1.09 -12.79
CA PRO A 64 1.45 2.39 -13.13
C PRO A 64 0.75 3.01 -14.33
N ASP A 65 0.49 4.33 -14.30
CA ASP A 65 0.09 5.04 -15.51
C ASP A 65 1.30 5.10 -16.46
N PRO A 66 1.17 4.57 -17.70
CA PRO A 66 2.29 4.50 -18.63
C PRO A 66 2.76 5.86 -19.17
N ARG A 67 1.93 6.91 -19.02
CA ARG A 67 2.23 8.27 -19.50
C ARG A 67 2.66 9.19 -18.38
N ASP A 68 2.14 8.96 -17.18
CA ASP A 68 2.33 9.84 -16.04
C ASP A 68 2.32 9.03 -14.73
N PRO A 69 3.36 8.20 -14.50
CA PRO A 69 3.37 7.25 -13.38
C PRO A 69 3.47 7.96 -12.04
N LEU A 70 2.96 7.32 -10.99
CA LEU A 70 3.18 7.77 -9.61
C LEU A 70 4.69 7.83 -9.32
N ILE A 71 5.16 9.00 -8.88
CA ILE A 71 6.52 9.19 -8.40
C ILE A 71 6.46 9.86 -7.03
N PHE A 72 7.27 9.35 -6.11
CA PHE A 72 7.53 9.97 -4.83
C PHE A 72 8.97 10.48 -4.76
N HIS A 73 9.14 11.70 -4.26
CA HIS A 73 10.43 12.28 -3.94
C HIS A 73 10.52 12.62 -2.45
N ARG A 74 11.59 12.16 -1.81
CA ARG A 74 11.96 12.62 -0.47
C ARG A 74 12.45 14.07 -0.52
N SER A 75 12.34 14.81 0.57
CA SER A 75 12.88 16.18 0.62
C SER A 75 14.40 16.21 0.56
N ASP A 76 15.06 15.18 1.11
CA ASP A 76 16.51 15.02 1.05
C ASP A 76 16.87 14.14 -0.17
N PRO A 77 17.50 14.71 -1.22
CA PRO A 77 17.85 13.95 -2.42
C PRO A 77 18.99 12.94 -2.18
N SER A 78 19.74 13.07 -1.07
CA SER A 78 20.83 12.17 -0.70
C SER A 78 20.39 10.96 0.13
N ALA A 79 19.17 10.99 0.68
CA ALA A 79 18.65 9.92 1.49
C ALA A 79 18.32 8.66 0.66
N PRO A 80 18.44 7.44 1.23
CA PRO A 80 18.01 6.22 0.55
C PRO A 80 16.56 6.30 0.08
N GLY A 81 16.29 5.81 -1.13
CA GLY A 81 14.96 5.92 -1.71
C GLY A 81 14.51 7.35 -1.98
N SER A 82 15.45 8.28 -2.27
CA SER A 82 15.12 9.68 -2.53
C SER A 82 14.15 9.91 -3.70
N THR A 83 14.10 8.96 -4.65
CA THR A 83 13.09 8.92 -5.70
C THR A 83 12.58 7.49 -5.85
N ILE A 84 11.26 7.32 -5.73
CA ILE A 84 10.60 6.01 -5.83
C ILE A 84 9.50 6.09 -6.89
N GLN A 85 9.60 5.23 -7.89
CA GLN A 85 8.57 5.02 -8.90
C GLN A 85 8.13 3.55 -8.81
N PRO A 86 7.00 3.26 -8.15
CA PRO A 86 6.51 1.90 -8.05
C PRO A 86 6.24 1.27 -9.41
N GLY A 87 6.59 0.00 -9.54
CA GLY A 87 6.18 -0.81 -10.68
C GLY A 87 4.87 -1.55 -10.40
N LEU A 88 4.40 -2.33 -11.38
CA LEU A 88 3.25 -3.21 -11.23
C LEU A 88 3.43 -4.17 -10.03
N MET A 89 2.48 -4.17 -9.11
CA MET A 89 2.52 -5.02 -7.91
C MET A 89 1.11 -5.39 -7.45
N TYR A 90 0.98 -6.53 -6.78
CA TYR A 90 -0.19 -6.72 -5.92
C TYR A 90 -0.10 -5.74 -4.77
N THR A 91 -1.24 -5.16 -4.44
CA THR A 91 -1.42 -4.42 -3.19
C THR A 91 -2.65 -5.02 -2.54
N ASP A 92 -2.64 -5.11 -1.22
CA ASP A 92 -3.84 -5.43 -0.45
C ASP A 92 -4.84 -4.26 -0.46
N GLY A 93 -4.54 -3.16 -1.18
CA GLY A 93 -5.24 -1.89 -1.03
C GLY A 93 -4.92 -1.23 0.31
N GLY A 94 -3.98 -1.83 1.07
CA GLY A 94 -3.66 -1.68 2.47
C GLY A 94 -4.17 -2.88 3.29
N SER A 95 -3.56 -3.12 4.45
CA SER A 95 -4.17 -3.77 5.60
C SER A 95 -5.34 -2.90 6.12
N ILE A 96 -6.29 -2.58 5.24
CA ILE A 96 -7.47 -1.74 5.40
C ILE A 96 -8.38 -2.50 6.36
N PRO A 97 -8.49 -2.07 7.63
CA PRO A 97 -9.48 -2.64 8.51
C PRO A 97 -10.85 -2.33 7.91
N LYS A 98 -11.84 -3.22 8.04
CA LYS A 98 -13.24 -2.96 7.60
C LYS A 98 -13.78 -1.59 8.05
N ILE A 99 -13.21 -1.01 9.10
CA ILE A 99 -13.48 0.35 9.61
C ILE A 99 -13.18 1.46 8.58
N ALA A 100 -12.18 1.33 7.72
CA ALA A 100 -11.88 2.34 6.71
C ALA A 100 -12.86 2.33 5.51
N GLN A 101 -13.68 1.27 5.36
CA GLN A 101 -14.81 1.24 4.42
C GLN A 101 -16.01 2.10 4.90
N VAL A 102 -15.99 2.59 6.15
CA VAL A 102 -17.10 3.31 6.80
C VAL A 102 -17.03 4.83 6.59
N PHE A 103 -15.91 5.38 6.10
CA PHE A 103 -15.77 6.83 5.87
C PHE A 103 -16.43 7.25 4.55
N LYS A 104 -17.76 7.39 4.59
CA LYS A 104 -18.51 8.17 3.59
C LYS A 104 -18.29 9.67 3.87
N GLY A 105 -17.37 10.29 3.13
CA GLY A 105 -17.22 11.75 3.15
C GLY A 105 -16.05 12.32 2.35
N LEU A 106 -14.94 11.58 2.24
CA LEU A 106 -13.79 11.87 1.39
C LEU A 106 -13.28 10.52 0.86
N SER A 107 -12.80 10.46 -0.38
CA SER A 107 -12.53 9.19 -1.10
C SER A 107 -11.75 8.19 -0.23
N PRO A 108 -12.20 6.93 -0.05
CA PRO A 108 -11.49 5.86 0.70
C PRO A 108 -10.04 5.59 0.25
N TRP A 109 -9.60 6.26 -0.82
CA TRP A 109 -8.29 6.16 -1.45
C TRP A 109 -7.36 7.34 -1.13
N GLY A 110 -7.73 8.25 -0.22
CA GLY A 110 -6.94 9.45 0.09
C GLY A 110 -5.49 9.16 0.46
N TYR A 111 -5.24 8.08 1.22
CA TYR A 111 -3.89 7.62 1.59
C TYR A 111 -3.27 6.60 0.65
N ALA A 112 -4.01 6.10 -0.35
CA ALA A 112 -3.58 5.00 -1.20
C ALA A 112 -2.19 5.19 -1.85
N PRO A 113 -1.80 6.39 -2.33
CA PRO A 113 -0.48 6.59 -2.90
C PRO A 113 0.63 6.35 -1.89
N ALA A 114 0.47 6.80 -0.65
CA ALA A 114 1.47 6.59 0.39
C ALA A 114 1.61 5.10 0.72
N TYR A 115 0.49 4.36 0.76
CA TYR A 115 0.51 2.90 0.93
C TYR A 115 1.18 2.20 -0.24
N MET A 116 0.93 2.63 -1.48
CA MET A 116 1.58 2.05 -2.66
C MET A 116 3.10 2.28 -2.67
N ILE A 117 3.56 3.46 -2.26
CA ILE A 117 5.00 3.70 -2.08
C ILE A 117 5.57 2.74 -1.02
N HIS A 118 4.89 2.59 0.12
CA HIS A 118 5.31 1.70 1.20
C HIS A 118 5.35 0.22 0.78
N ASP A 119 4.27 -0.30 0.20
CA ASP A 119 4.16 -1.68 -0.26
C ASP A 119 5.23 -2.01 -1.29
N TRP A 120 5.50 -1.06 -2.19
CA TRP A 120 6.55 -1.20 -3.19
C TRP A 120 7.94 -1.38 -2.56
N VAL A 121 8.25 -0.58 -1.52
CA VAL A 121 9.51 -0.69 -0.78
C VAL A 121 9.62 -2.05 -0.10
N PHE A 122 8.55 -2.57 0.51
CA PHE A 122 8.52 -3.90 1.11
C PHE A 122 8.71 -5.03 0.09
N ILE A 123 7.97 -4.99 -1.02
CA ILE A 123 8.08 -5.98 -2.10
C ILE A 123 9.49 -6.01 -2.66
N ALA A 124 10.06 -4.84 -2.91
CA ALA A 124 11.42 -4.73 -3.39
C ALA A 124 12.42 -5.28 -2.39
N HIS A 125 12.31 -4.92 -1.11
CA HIS A 125 13.17 -5.45 -0.05
C HIS A 125 13.16 -6.98 -0.03
N HIS A 126 11.97 -7.60 0.04
CA HIS A 126 11.84 -9.05 0.02
C HIS A 126 12.46 -9.68 -1.23
N CYS A 127 12.24 -9.08 -2.39
CA CYS A 127 12.83 -9.58 -3.62
C CYS A 127 14.34 -9.41 -3.69
N ILE A 128 14.91 -8.33 -3.16
CA ILE A 128 16.36 -8.11 -3.09
C ILE A 128 17.00 -9.10 -2.12
N VAL A 129 16.43 -9.27 -0.92
CA VAL A 129 16.90 -10.23 0.09
C VAL A 129 16.84 -11.67 -0.44
N ASP A 130 15.83 -11.98 -1.25
CA ASP A 130 15.68 -13.27 -1.93
C ASP A 130 16.54 -13.40 -3.20
N GLY A 131 17.41 -12.44 -3.49
CA GLY A 131 18.44 -12.52 -4.53
C GLY A 131 18.06 -11.91 -5.89
N SER A 132 16.99 -11.12 -5.98
CA SER A 132 16.60 -10.46 -7.25
C SER A 132 17.61 -9.41 -7.69
N SER A 133 18.06 -9.54 -8.94
CA SER A 133 18.90 -8.57 -9.66
C SER A 133 18.10 -7.66 -10.59
N GLU A 134 16.76 -7.65 -10.50
CA GLU A 134 15.95 -6.81 -11.38
C GLU A 134 16.20 -5.31 -11.15
N ASN A 135 16.45 -4.57 -12.23
CA ASN A 135 16.73 -3.12 -12.17
C ASN A 135 15.54 -2.30 -11.64
N ARG A 136 14.31 -2.84 -11.68
CA ARG A 136 13.12 -2.16 -11.16
C ARG A 136 13.23 -1.85 -9.66
N PHE A 137 14.08 -2.57 -8.93
CA PHE A 137 14.28 -2.39 -7.49
C PHE A 137 15.46 -1.48 -7.14
N ASP A 138 16.22 -0.98 -8.12
CA ASP A 138 17.45 -0.23 -7.88
C ASP A 138 17.23 1.03 -7.03
N GLN A 139 16.08 1.69 -7.19
CA GLN A 139 15.69 2.88 -6.43
C GLN A 139 15.62 2.65 -4.92
N VAL A 140 15.46 1.41 -4.46
CA VAL A 140 15.22 1.07 -3.06
C VAL A 140 16.22 0.06 -2.50
N ARG A 141 17.28 -0.29 -3.24
CA ARG A 141 18.30 -1.26 -2.79
C ARG A 141 19.04 -0.86 -1.51
N GLY A 142 19.16 0.44 -1.24
CA GLY A 142 19.79 0.97 -0.03
C GLY A 142 18.80 1.35 1.08
N VAL A 143 17.50 1.09 0.90
CA VAL A 143 16.48 1.48 1.88
C VAL A 143 16.45 0.47 3.02
N GLU A 144 16.60 0.95 4.25
CA GLU A 144 16.45 0.16 5.46
C GLU A 144 15.03 0.23 6.03
N PHE A 145 14.74 -0.56 7.07
CA PHE A 145 13.41 -0.58 7.68
C PHE A 145 12.98 0.80 8.20
N ASP A 146 13.88 1.53 8.87
CA ASP A 146 13.60 2.85 9.42
C ASP A 146 13.33 3.87 8.30
N ASP A 147 14.04 3.77 7.17
CA ASP A 147 13.76 4.56 5.97
C ASP A 147 12.36 4.25 5.42
N SER A 148 11.93 2.98 5.39
CA SER A 148 10.61 2.60 4.88
C SER A 148 9.47 3.28 5.65
N ALA A 149 9.60 3.36 6.99
CA ALA A 149 8.64 4.04 7.85
C ALA A 149 8.71 5.57 7.69
N ALA A 150 9.92 6.14 7.55
CA ALA A 150 10.10 7.56 7.27
C ALA A 150 9.49 7.97 5.92
N ILE A 151 9.72 7.18 4.86
CA ILE A 151 9.17 7.37 3.51
C ILE A 151 7.64 7.40 3.56
N LEU A 152 6.99 6.48 4.28
CA LEU A 152 5.53 6.50 4.42
C LEU A 152 5.06 7.79 5.10
N GLY A 153 5.71 8.19 6.19
CA GLY A 153 5.38 9.43 6.90
C GLY A 153 5.56 10.69 6.04
N GLU A 154 6.67 10.77 5.29
CA GLU A 154 6.95 11.84 4.33
C GLU A 154 5.91 11.90 3.19
N ALA A 155 5.47 10.74 2.68
CA ALA A 155 4.42 10.63 1.67
C ALA A 155 3.03 11.04 2.22
N ILE A 156 2.71 10.65 3.45
CA ILE A 156 1.48 11.11 4.14
C ILE A 156 1.50 12.64 4.30
N LYS A 157 2.63 13.24 4.70
CA LYS A 157 2.79 14.69 4.77
C LYS A 157 2.57 15.35 3.40
N ALA A 158 3.04 14.73 2.32
CA ALA A 158 2.80 15.21 0.96
C ALA A 158 1.30 15.23 0.60
N LEU A 159 0.57 14.17 0.95
CA LEU A 159 -0.89 14.09 0.73
C LEU A 159 -1.67 15.14 1.51
N ILE A 160 -1.31 15.38 2.78
CA ILE A 160 -1.90 16.43 3.61
C ILE A 160 -1.61 17.81 3.00
N LYS A 161 -0.36 18.07 2.59
CA LYS A 161 0.04 19.32 1.94
C LYS A 161 -0.73 19.56 0.64
N ALA A 162 -0.97 18.50 -0.14
CA ALA A 162 -1.78 18.53 -1.36
C ALA A 162 -3.29 18.59 -1.10
N ARG A 163 -3.73 18.63 0.16
CA ARG A 163 -5.15 18.62 0.60
C ARG A 163 -5.92 17.40 0.09
N GLN A 164 -5.23 16.30 -0.17
CA GLN A 164 -5.83 15.02 -0.54
C GLN A 164 -6.38 14.28 0.69
N VAL A 165 -5.85 14.60 1.88
CA VAL A 165 -6.36 14.12 3.17
C VAL A 165 -6.40 15.26 4.20
N ALA A 166 -7.30 15.14 5.19
CA ALA A 166 -7.46 16.11 6.26
C ALA A 166 -6.22 16.14 7.20
N PRO A 167 -5.73 17.33 7.60
CA PRO A 167 -4.56 17.45 8.49
C PRO A 167 -4.77 16.88 9.91
N ASP A 168 -6.01 16.86 10.37
CA ASP A 168 -6.46 16.44 11.70
C ASP A 168 -7.04 15.02 11.73
N ASP A 169 -6.88 14.27 10.65
CA ASP A 169 -7.18 12.84 10.66
C ASP A 169 -6.26 12.17 11.70
N VAL A 170 -6.84 11.30 12.53
CA VAL A 170 -6.17 10.68 13.70
C VAL A 170 -5.05 9.71 13.25
N ALA A 171 -4.95 9.43 11.96
CA ALA A 171 -4.18 8.33 11.41
C ALA A 171 -2.67 8.57 11.17
N PRO A 172 -2.12 9.76 10.84
CA PRO A 172 -0.74 9.85 10.35
C PRO A 172 0.35 9.36 11.31
N SER A 173 0.32 9.82 12.56
CA SER A 173 1.30 9.39 13.57
C SER A 173 1.06 7.94 14.01
N ALA A 174 -0.20 7.49 14.07
CA ALA A 174 -0.55 6.12 14.40
C ALA A 174 -0.12 5.12 13.30
N ILE A 175 -0.35 5.46 12.03
CA ILE A 175 0.11 4.70 10.86
C ILE A 175 1.64 4.61 10.87
N THR A 176 2.32 5.75 11.01
CA THR A 176 3.80 5.78 11.02
C THR A 176 4.37 4.95 12.18
N ALA A 177 3.76 5.02 13.37
CA ALA A 177 4.18 4.21 14.51
C ALA A 177 3.90 2.71 14.29
N ALA A 178 2.78 2.35 13.68
CA ALA A 178 2.45 0.95 13.39
C ALA A 178 3.44 0.32 12.40
N VAL A 179 3.79 1.03 11.32
CA VAL A 179 4.77 0.51 10.34
C VAL A 179 6.21 0.55 10.85
N GLY A 180 6.52 1.39 11.85
CA GLY A 180 7.80 1.39 12.54
C GLY A 180 7.90 0.36 13.68
N SER A 181 6.87 -0.47 13.88
CA SER A 181 6.80 -1.39 15.02
C SER A 181 7.67 -2.63 14.84
N VAL A 182 7.92 -3.35 15.94
CA VAL A 182 8.64 -4.64 15.93
C VAL A 182 7.90 -5.70 15.09
N ILE A 183 6.55 -5.66 15.05
CA ILE A 183 5.77 -6.58 14.22
C ILE A 183 6.06 -6.31 12.74
N ALA A 184 6.06 -5.05 12.33
CA ALA A 184 6.41 -4.65 10.97
C ALA A 184 7.87 -4.97 10.63
N ARG A 185 8.80 -4.83 11.58
CA ARG A 185 10.21 -5.23 11.40
C ARG A 185 10.34 -6.74 11.16
N ASN A 186 9.61 -7.56 11.91
CA ASN A 186 9.61 -9.01 11.70
C ASN A 186 9.05 -9.38 10.32
N LEU A 187 8.05 -8.65 9.83
CA LEU A 187 7.54 -8.81 8.47
C LEU A 187 8.60 -8.40 7.45
N TRP A 188 9.25 -7.25 7.64
CA TRP A 188 10.34 -6.77 6.79
C TRP A 188 11.49 -7.79 6.67
N ASP A 189 11.94 -8.36 7.79
CA ASP A 189 13.05 -9.32 7.83
C ASP A 189 12.70 -10.72 7.28
N GLN A 190 11.45 -10.95 6.84
CA GLN A 190 11.01 -12.24 6.32
C GLN A 190 11.75 -12.60 5.01
N LYS A 191 12.34 -13.81 4.99
CA LYS A 191 12.99 -14.40 3.80
C LYS A 191 12.03 -15.32 3.06
N GLY A 192 12.22 -15.46 1.75
CA GLY A 192 11.42 -16.31 0.86
C GLY A 192 10.05 -15.74 0.50
N ALA A 193 9.76 -14.48 0.84
CA ALA A 193 8.47 -13.85 0.60
C ALA A 193 8.27 -13.44 -0.87
N CYS A 194 9.35 -13.15 -1.62
CA CYS A 194 9.28 -12.57 -2.96
C CYS A 194 8.43 -13.40 -3.92
N LYS A 195 8.54 -14.73 -3.88
CA LYS A 195 7.78 -15.63 -4.77
C LYS A 195 6.26 -15.44 -4.66
N SER A 196 5.76 -15.16 -3.46
CA SER A 196 4.33 -14.92 -3.23
C SER A 196 3.87 -13.53 -3.64
N LEU A 197 4.80 -12.58 -3.78
CA LEU A 197 4.55 -11.17 -4.11
C LEU A 197 4.62 -10.90 -5.63
N GLN A 198 5.11 -11.86 -6.41
CA GLN A 198 5.19 -11.73 -7.86
C GLN A 198 3.79 -11.71 -8.50
N VAL A 199 3.55 -10.69 -9.33
CA VAL A 199 2.31 -10.58 -10.10
C VAL A 199 2.23 -11.72 -11.11
N SER A 200 1.10 -12.43 -11.11
CA SER A 200 0.88 -13.54 -12.03
C SER A 200 0.93 -13.08 -13.50
N ALA A 201 1.39 -13.95 -14.40
CA ALA A 201 1.42 -13.65 -15.83
C ALA A 201 0.03 -13.32 -16.39
N LYS A 202 -1.02 -13.92 -15.82
CA LYS A 202 -2.41 -13.65 -16.15
C LYS A 202 -2.79 -12.20 -15.82
N ASP A 203 -2.44 -11.73 -14.63
CA ASP A 203 -2.83 -10.39 -14.18
C ASP A 203 -1.97 -9.30 -14.82
N ILE A 204 -0.70 -9.61 -15.14
CA ILE A 204 0.13 -8.78 -16.03
C ILE A 204 -0.57 -8.58 -17.38
N ALA A 205 -1.05 -9.66 -17.99
CA ALA A 205 -1.74 -9.58 -19.28
C ALA A 205 -3.07 -8.82 -19.19
N ALA A 206 -3.81 -8.99 -18.09
CA ALA A 206 -5.06 -8.27 -17.84
C ALA A 206 -4.83 -6.76 -17.63
N ALA A 207 -3.75 -6.38 -16.93
CA ALA A 207 -3.32 -4.98 -16.77
C ALA A 207 -2.93 -4.36 -18.11
N GLU A 208 -2.13 -5.06 -18.92
CA GLU A 208 -1.72 -4.58 -20.24
C GLU A 208 -2.92 -4.43 -21.19
N ALA A 209 -3.88 -5.36 -21.14
CA ALA A 209 -5.10 -5.29 -21.94
C ALA A 209 -6.01 -4.11 -21.55
N ALA A 210 -6.07 -3.76 -20.26
CA ALA A 210 -6.86 -2.63 -19.79
C ALA A 210 -6.14 -1.28 -19.98
N ILE A 211 -4.82 -1.26 -19.76
CA ILE A 211 -3.97 -0.06 -19.79
C ILE A 211 -2.70 -0.39 -20.59
N PRO A 212 -2.72 -0.24 -21.93
CA PRO A 212 -1.56 -0.55 -22.77
C PRO A 212 -0.33 0.28 -22.44
N GLY A 213 0.81 -0.38 -22.26
CA GLY A 213 2.09 0.20 -21.86
C GLY A 213 2.34 0.22 -20.35
N SER A 214 1.37 -0.20 -19.53
CA SER A 214 1.48 -0.19 -18.07
C SER A 214 2.43 -1.25 -17.51
N THR A 215 2.80 -2.24 -18.34
CA THR A 215 3.77 -3.27 -17.98
C THR A 215 5.12 -2.99 -18.64
N SER A 216 6.21 -3.17 -17.90
CA SER A 216 7.59 -2.96 -18.40
C SER A 216 7.92 -3.80 -19.64
N LYS A 217 7.23 -4.94 -19.85
CA LYS A 217 7.35 -5.78 -21.04
C LYS A 217 6.84 -5.07 -22.31
N ALA A 218 5.79 -4.26 -22.24
CA ALA A 218 5.27 -3.53 -23.39
C ALA A 218 6.13 -2.33 -23.80
N ARG A 219 6.87 -1.75 -22.86
CA ARG A 219 7.82 -0.65 -23.16
C ARG A 219 8.96 -1.12 -24.08
N ASN A 220 9.41 -2.37 -23.92
CA ASN A 220 10.41 -3.00 -24.79
C ASN A 220 9.81 -3.54 -26.10
N LEU A 221 8.51 -3.88 -26.13
CA LEU A 221 7.83 -4.32 -27.36
C LEU A 221 7.51 -3.16 -28.31
N ARG A 222 7.32 -1.93 -27.81
CA ARG A 222 7.17 -0.74 -28.68
C ARG A 222 8.45 -0.36 -29.43
N ALA A 223 9.61 -0.83 -29.00
CA ALA A 223 10.87 -0.70 -29.75
C ALA A 223 10.96 -1.67 -30.93
N PHE A 224 10.03 -2.62 -31.05
CA PHE A 224 9.92 -3.55 -32.17
C PHE A 224 8.62 -3.26 -32.93
N GLN A 225 8.69 -2.45 -33.99
CA GLN A 225 7.60 -2.37 -34.96
C GLN A 225 7.47 -3.75 -35.61
N VAL A 226 6.48 -4.53 -35.18
CA VAL A 226 6.09 -5.76 -35.88
C VAL A 226 5.41 -5.33 -37.19
N PRO A 227 5.85 -5.81 -38.37
CA PRO A 227 5.12 -5.63 -39.61
C PRO A 227 3.68 -6.11 -39.44
N GLU A 228 2.71 -5.34 -39.90
CA GLU A 228 1.26 -5.52 -39.74
C GLU A 228 0.75 -6.91 -40.19
N THR A 229 1.58 -7.68 -40.87
CA THR A 229 1.29 -8.99 -41.45
C THR A 229 1.50 -10.20 -40.53
N ILE A 230 2.04 -10.03 -39.32
CA ILE A 230 2.21 -11.15 -38.37
C ILE A 230 1.68 -10.72 -37.00
N ALA A 231 0.36 -10.84 -36.81
CA ALA A 231 -0.23 -10.78 -35.47
C ALA A 231 0.01 -12.12 -34.75
N PRO A 232 0.90 -12.21 -33.74
CA PRO A 232 0.88 -13.37 -32.86
C PRO A 232 -0.49 -13.41 -32.17
N ALA A 233 -1.10 -14.59 -32.12
CA ALA A 233 -2.33 -14.82 -31.36
C ALA A 233 -2.01 -14.71 -29.86
N ILE A 234 -2.00 -13.47 -29.35
CA ILE A 234 -2.04 -13.21 -27.91
C ILE A 234 -3.41 -13.70 -27.44
N PRO A 235 -3.50 -14.66 -26.50
CA PRO A 235 -4.79 -15.04 -25.92
C PRO A 235 -5.51 -13.78 -25.46
N GLN A 236 -6.77 -13.58 -25.89
CA GLN A 236 -7.55 -12.43 -25.46
C GLN A 236 -7.73 -12.49 -23.95
N ALA A 237 -6.91 -11.76 -23.20
CA ALA A 237 -7.11 -11.54 -21.79
C ALA A 237 -8.35 -10.66 -21.62
N LYS A 238 -9.30 -11.10 -20.78
CA LYS A 238 -10.40 -10.22 -20.38
C LYS A 238 -9.78 -9.02 -19.66
N PRO A 239 -10.08 -7.78 -20.06
CA PRO A 239 -9.52 -6.61 -19.39
C PRO A 239 -9.99 -6.61 -17.94
N ALA A 240 -9.07 -6.38 -17.00
CA ALA A 240 -9.46 -6.21 -15.61
C ALA A 240 -10.15 -4.84 -15.42
N LYS A 241 -11.01 -4.76 -14.41
CA LYS A 241 -11.85 -3.57 -14.19
C LYS A 241 -11.06 -2.53 -13.42
N ILE A 242 -10.90 -1.34 -14.01
CA ILE A 242 -10.36 -0.17 -13.32
C ILE A 242 -11.36 0.25 -12.25
N VAL A 243 -10.92 0.25 -10.99
CA VAL A 243 -11.74 0.63 -9.84
C VAL A 243 -11.52 2.11 -9.49
N ALA A 244 -10.29 2.60 -9.66
CA ALA A 244 -9.95 3.99 -9.42
C ALA A 244 -8.78 4.43 -10.31
N ARG A 245 -8.78 5.72 -10.67
CA ARG A 245 -7.60 6.47 -11.11
C ARG A 245 -7.34 7.58 -10.10
N VAL A 246 -6.11 7.70 -9.64
CA VAL A 246 -5.73 8.75 -8.68
C VAL A 246 -4.61 9.60 -9.28
N THR A 247 -4.69 10.92 -9.14
CA THR A 247 -3.81 11.90 -9.80
C THR A 247 -3.37 12.97 -8.80
N PHE A 248 -2.11 13.41 -8.92
CA PHE A 248 -1.43 14.31 -7.98
C PHE A 248 -0.67 15.41 -8.72
#